data_AF-A0A3D0Z740-F1
#
_entry.id   AF-A0A3D0Z740-F1
#
_cell.length_a   1.000
_cell.length_b   1.000
_cell.length_c   1.000
_cell.angle_alpha   90.00
_cell.angle_beta   90.00
_cell.angle_gamma   90.00
#
_symmetry.space_group_name_H-M   'P 1'
#
loop_
_entity.id
_entity.type
_entity.pdbx_description
1 polymer ?
#
loop_
_entity_poly.entity_id
_entity_poly.type
_entity_poly.pdbx_seq_one_letter_code
_entity_poly.pdbx_strand_id
1 'polypeptide(L)'
;KHGNLFAIFASAMLFGLMHGNIVQAPFAFVGGIGMGIALVASNSIWPCVIAHFLNNLLSVIMETIYSTDEWLANVIFTAVFILILICGLISAAYLAKRRREVFQPAEPRTLLSFGQKMGVFSSAPWMIVAYVMFGITILFSLFGQAMLQSLLGG
;
A
#
# COMPACT_ATOMS: atom_id res chain seq x y z
N LYS A 1 11.42 0.01 -22.06
CA LYS A 1 11.30 1.43 -21.61
C LYS A 1 10.77 1.42 -20.17
N HIS A 2 11.64 1.43 -19.14
CA HIS A 2 11.22 1.02 -17.80
C HIS A 2 11.70 1.96 -16.69
N GLY A 3 11.06 3.13 -16.65
CA GLY A 3 11.07 4.24 -15.67
C GLY A 3 10.73 3.87 -14.22
N ASN A 4 11.14 2.71 -13.72
CA ASN A 4 10.23 1.93 -12.86
C ASN A 4 10.29 2.21 -11.36
N LEU A 5 11.47 2.36 -10.76
CA LEU A 5 11.56 2.34 -9.29
C LEU A 5 10.92 3.56 -8.62
N PHE A 6 11.15 4.76 -9.17
CA PHE A 6 10.47 5.97 -8.68
C PHE A 6 8.96 5.89 -8.84
N ALA A 7 8.48 5.42 -10.01
CA ALA A 7 7.05 5.29 -10.25
C ALA A 7 6.41 4.27 -9.30
N ILE A 8 7.03 3.09 -9.14
CA ILE A 8 6.57 2.07 -8.17
C ILE A 8 6.51 2.66 -6.76
N PHE A 9 7.58 3.31 -6.31
CA PHE A 9 7.64 3.88 -4.97
C PHE A 9 6.61 4.99 -4.76
N ALA A 10 6.54 5.97 -5.66
CA ALA A 10 5.63 7.10 -5.55
C ALA A 10 4.16 6.66 -5.64
N SER A 11 3.85 5.73 -6.55
CA SER A 11 2.51 5.15 -6.66
C SER A 11 2.14 4.32 -5.44
N ALA A 12 3.06 3.52 -4.89
CA ALA A 12 2.83 2.78 -3.66
C ALA A 12 2.60 3.70 -2.46
N MET A 13 3.36 4.80 -2.37
CA MET A 13 3.19 5.80 -1.31
C MET A 13 1.80 6.44 -1.38
N LEU A 14 1.38 6.89 -2.56
CA LEU A 14 0.05 7.43 -2.76
C LEU A 14 -1.04 6.40 -2.44
N PHE A 15 -0.86 5.14 -2.86
CA PHE A 15 -1.80 4.07 -2.57
C PHE A 15 -1.94 3.85 -1.05
N GLY A 16 -0.84 3.82 -0.29
CA GLY A 16 -0.89 3.72 1.17
C GLY A 16 -1.61 4.88 1.84
N LEU A 17 -1.39 6.11 1.37
CA LEU A 17 -2.08 7.30 1.89
C LEU A 17 -3.59 7.29 1.59
N MET A 18 -3.99 6.76 0.43
CA MET A 18 -5.40 6.68 0.03
C MET A 18 -6.24 5.73 0.89
N HIS A 19 -5.62 4.84 1.67
CA HIS A 19 -6.35 4.01 2.64
C HIS A 19 -6.92 4.80 3.82
N GLY A 20 -6.44 6.03 4.09
CA GLY A 20 -7.02 6.91 5.11
C GLY A 20 -6.88 6.40 6.55
N ASN A 21 -6.05 5.39 6.79
CA ASN A 21 -5.87 4.77 8.10
C ASN A 21 -4.38 4.47 8.36
N ILE A 22 -3.87 4.90 9.51
CA ILE A 22 -2.44 4.77 9.85
C ILE A 22 -2.00 3.31 10.07
N VAL A 23 -2.90 2.44 10.50
CA VAL A 23 -2.64 1.01 10.72
C VAL A 23 -2.57 0.27 9.38
N GLN A 24 -3.44 0.62 8.42
CA GLN A 24 -3.45 -0.01 7.10
C GLN A 24 -2.41 0.57 6.13
N ALA A 25 -2.03 1.85 6.29
CA ALA A 25 -1.14 2.54 5.35
C ALA A 25 0.21 1.81 5.12
N PRO A 26 0.93 1.30 6.15
CA PRO A 26 2.16 0.54 5.94
C PRO A 26 1.95 -0.74 5.13
N PHE A 27 0.87 -1.47 5.41
CA PHE A 27 0.53 -2.69 4.66
C PHE A 27 0.22 -2.38 3.20
N ALA A 28 -0.65 -1.39 2.97
CA ALA A 28 -1.01 -0.95 1.64
C ALA A 28 0.21 -0.45 0.84
N PHE A 29 1.14 0.27 1.50
CA PHE A 29 2.38 0.70 0.88
C PHE A 29 3.23 -0.49 0.40
N VAL A 30 3.46 -1.49 1.25
CA VAL A 30 4.21 -2.70 0.89
C VAL A 30 3.51 -3.50 -0.21
N GLY A 31 2.19 -3.66 -0.11
CA GLY A 31 1.37 -4.29 -1.15
C GLY A 31 1.44 -3.53 -2.48
N GLY A 32 1.43 -2.20 -2.43
CA GLY A 32 1.60 -1.31 -3.58
C GLY A 32 2.95 -1.48 -4.27
N ILE A 33 4.03 -1.66 -3.51
CA ILE A 33 5.35 -2.01 -4.08
C ILE A 33 5.26 -3.36 -4.80
N GLY A 34 4.67 -4.38 -4.17
CA GLY A 34 4.51 -5.71 -4.75
C GLY A 34 3.71 -5.69 -6.06
N MET A 35 2.58 -4.98 -6.08
CA MET A 35 1.76 -4.78 -7.27
C MET A 35 2.50 -3.98 -8.35
N GLY A 36 3.25 -2.94 -7.98
CA GLY A 36 4.07 -2.18 -8.92
C GLY A 36 5.16 -3.03 -9.59
N ILE A 37 5.79 -3.94 -8.83
CA ILE A 37 6.74 -4.93 -9.35
C ILE A 37 6.02 -5.92 -10.27
N ALA A 38 4.84 -6.43 -9.88
CA ALA A 38 4.07 -7.37 -10.68
C ALA A 38 3.60 -6.76 -12.02
N LEU A 39 3.18 -5.50 -12.01
CA LEU A 39 2.82 -4.73 -13.21
C LEU A 39 3.99 -4.69 -14.19
N VAL A 40 5.17 -4.32 -13.69
CA VAL A 40 6.38 -4.23 -14.50
C VAL A 40 6.81 -5.61 -15.01
N ALA A 41 6.82 -6.62 -14.14
CA ALA A 41 7.30 -7.95 -14.47
C ALA A 41 6.39 -8.69 -15.47
N SER A 42 5.07 -8.45 -15.39
CA SER A 42 4.09 -9.06 -16.29
C SER A 42 3.74 -8.21 -17.51
N ASN A 43 4.10 -6.93 -17.49
CA ASN A 43 3.63 -5.91 -18.43
C ASN A 43 2.09 -5.93 -18.59
N SER A 44 1.37 -6.20 -17.49
CA SER A 44 -0.08 -6.37 -17.44
C SER A 44 -0.63 -5.80 -16.15
N ILE A 45 -1.78 -5.13 -16.23
CA ILE A 45 -2.48 -4.58 -15.06
C ILE A 45 -3.27 -5.65 -14.29
N TRP A 46 -3.58 -6.78 -14.94
CA TRP A 46 -4.46 -7.82 -14.38
C TRP A 46 -3.94 -8.44 -13.09
N PRO A 47 -2.64 -8.75 -12.92
CA PRO A 47 -2.11 -9.22 -11.63
C PRO A 47 -2.40 -8.25 -10.48
N CYS A 48 -2.28 -6.94 -10.73
CA CYS A 48 -2.57 -5.92 -9.72
C CYS A 48 -4.06 -5.85 -9.39
N VAL A 49 -4.93 -5.90 -10.42
CA VAL A 49 -6.39 -5.89 -10.24
C VAL A 49 -6.83 -7.09 -9.43
N ILE A 50 -6.34 -8.29 -9.76
CA ILE A 50 -6.66 -9.53 -9.05
C ILE A 50 -6.15 -9.46 -7.61
N ALA A 51 -4.90 -9.04 -7.38
CA ALA A 51 -4.34 -8.93 -6.04
C ALA A 51 -5.14 -7.95 -5.16
N HIS A 52 -5.51 -6.78 -5.70
CA HIS A 52 -6.29 -5.80 -4.98
C HIS A 52 -7.71 -6.29 -4.70
N PHE A 53 -8.35 -6.94 -5.68
CA PHE A 53 -9.67 -7.55 -5.49
C PHE A 53 -9.65 -8.62 -4.39
N LEU A 54 -8.67 -9.53 -4.42
CA LEU A 54 -8.53 -10.58 -3.40
C LEU A 54 -8.26 -10.00 -2.00
N ASN A 55 -7.46 -8.93 -1.90
CA ASN A 55 -7.25 -8.23 -0.65
C ASN A 55 -8.57 -7.66 -0.09
N ASN A 56 -9.36 -7.01 -0.94
CA ASN A 56 -10.64 -6.42 -0.52
C ASN A 56 -11.66 -7.51 -0.18
N LEU A 57 -11.70 -8.60 -0.94
CA LEU A 57 -12.54 -9.76 -0.65
C LEU A 57 -12.18 -10.38 0.72
N LEU A 58 -10.88 -10.56 0.99
CA LEU A 58 -10.40 -11.05 2.27
C LEU A 58 -10.84 -10.11 3.40
N SER A 59 -10.77 -8.79 3.20
CA SER A 59 -11.22 -7.80 4.19
C SER A 59 -12.69 -8.01 4.58
N VAL A 60 -13.58 -8.20 3.60
CA VAL A 60 -15.02 -8.42 3.85
C VAL A 60 -15.27 -9.75 4.58
N ILE A 61 -14.56 -10.80 4.20
CA ILE A 61 -14.64 -12.11 4.90
C ILE A 61 -14.18 -11.96 6.35
N MET A 62 -13.05 -11.29 6.57
CA MET A 62 -12.49 -11.09 7.91
C MET A 62 -13.40 -10.23 8.78
N GLU A 63 -14.02 -9.19 8.24
CA GLU A 63 -15.02 -8.37 8.95
C GLU A 63 -16.19 -9.23 9.45
N THR A 64 -16.66 -10.16 8.63
CA THR A 64 -17.74 -11.09 9.02
C THR A 64 -17.29 -12.03 10.15
N ILE A 65 -16.10 -12.62 10.05
CA ILE A 65 -15.57 -13.53 11.09
C ILE A 65 -15.32 -12.77 12.39
N TYR A 66 -14.74 -11.57 12.32
CA TYR A 66 -14.44 -10.74 13.48
C TYR A 66 -15.70 -10.43 14.31
N SER A 67 -16.84 -10.22 13.65
CA SER A 67 -18.13 -10.00 14.32
C SER A 67 -18.63 -11.20 15.13
N THR A 68 -18.12 -12.40 14.86
CA THR A 68 -18.52 -13.65 15.50
C THR A 68 -17.49 -14.13 16.52
N ASP A 69 -16.21 -14.15 16.13
CA ASP A 69 -15.08 -14.58 16.96
C ASP A 69 -13.83 -13.77 16.60
N GLU A 70 -13.55 -12.78 17.44
CA GLU A 70 -12.40 -11.89 17.32
C GLU A 70 -11.06 -12.63 17.41
N TRP A 71 -10.95 -13.61 18.30
CA TRP A 71 -9.68 -14.34 18.48
C TRP A 71 -9.37 -15.17 17.23
N LEU A 72 -10.37 -15.91 16.73
CA LEU A 72 -10.24 -16.68 15.50
C LEU A 72 -9.91 -15.78 14.31
N ALA A 73 -10.58 -14.64 14.17
CA ALA A 73 -10.31 -13.67 13.11
C ALA A 73 -8.85 -13.19 13.14
N ASN A 74 -8.33 -12.82 14.31
CA ASN A 74 -6.96 -12.35 14.48
C ASN A 74 -5.91 -13.42 14.15
N VAL A 75 -6.16 -14.68 14.54
CA VAL A 75 -5.29 -15.82 14.21
C VAL A 75 -5.25 -16.03 12.68
N ILE A 76 -6.42 -16.07 12.03
CA ILE A 76 -6.50 -16.26 10.58
C ILE A 76 -5.83 -15.09 9.84
N PHE A 77 -6.13 -13.85 10.23
CA PHE A 77 -5.53 -12.66 9.62
C PHE A 77 -4.00 -12.69 9.70
N THR A 78 -3.46 -12.99 10.87
CA THR A 78 -2.01 -13.10 11.08
C THR A 78 -1.40 -14.20 10.22
N ALA A 79 -2.03 -15.38 10.15
CA ALA A 79 -1.54 -16.50 9.34
C ALA A 79 -1.54 -16.17 7.84
N VAL A 80 -2.61 -15.55 7.33
CA VAL A 80 -2.70 -15.12 5.93
C VAL A 80 -1.64 -14.07 5.62
N PHE A 81 -1.41 -13.11 6.52
CA PHE A 81 -0.39 -12.08 6.34
C PHE A 81 1.02 -12.67 6.23
N ILE A 82 1.38 -13.60 7.12
CA ILE A 82 2.66 -14.31 7.08
C ILE A 82 2.82 -15.07 5.76
N LEU A 83 1.77 -15.77 5.32
CA LEU A 83 1.78 -16.51 4.06
C LEU A 83 2.01 -15.58 2.86
N ILE A 84 1.29 -14.45 2.79
CA ILE A 84 1.45 -13.46 1.73
C ILE A 84 2.86 -12.88 1.73
N LEU A 85 3.42 -12.57 2.92
CA LEU A 85 4.78 -12.05 3.04
C LEU A 85 5.81 -13.06 2.52
N ILE A 86 5.70 -14.34 2.89
CA ILE A 86 6.59 -15.41 2.42
C ILE A 86 6.48 -15.57 0.90
N CYS A 87 5.27 -15.67 0.36
CA CYS A 87 5.03 -15.75 -1.08
C CYS A 87 5.58 -14.54 -1.84
N GLY A 88 5.41 -13.34 -1.28
CA GLY A 88 5.95 -12.09 -1.82
C GLY A 88 7.48 -12.09 -1.86
N LEU A 89 8.14 -12.49 -0.77
CA LEU A 89 9.60 -12.59 -0.70
C LEU A 89 10.15 -13.63 -1.67
N ILE A 90 9.53 -14.81 -1.77
CA ILE A 90 9.91 -15.86 -2.72
C ILE A 90 9.77 -15.36 -4.16
N SER A 91 8.65 -14.69 -4.46
CA SER A 91 8.39 -14.13 -5.80
C SER A 91 9.40 -13.04 -6.15
N ALA A 92 9.71 -12.14 -5.20
CA ALA A 92 10.71 -11.10 -5.37
C ALA A 92 12.11 -11.70 -5.60
N ALA A 93 12.50 -12.71 -4.83
CA ALA A 93 13.78 -13.41 -5.00
C ALA A 93 13.87 -14.13 -6.36
N TYR A 94 12.78 -14.79 -6.77
CA TYR A 94 12.68 -15.45 -8.08
C TYR A 94 12.85 -14.43 -9.22
N LEU A 95 12.12 -13.31 -9.16
CA LEU A 95 12.21 -12.24 -10.16
C LEU A 95 13.61 -11.61 -10.15
N ALA A 96 14.19 -11.35 -8.97
CA ALA A 96 15.55 -10.78 -8.88
C ALA A 96 16.61 -11.71 -9.49
N LYS A 97 16.39 -13.02 -9.47
CA LYS A 97 17.30 -13.99 -10.09
C LYS A 97 17.07 -14.17 -11.59
N ARG A 98 15.80 -14.15 -12.06
CA ARG A 98 15.41 -14.54 -13.43
C ARG A 98 15.05 -13.37 -14.35
N ARG A 99 14.79 -12.20 -13.79
CA ARG A 99 14.26 -10.99 -14.44
C ARG A 99 14.89 -9.73 -13.82
N ARG A 100 16.22 -9.65 -13.83
CA ARG A 100 16.99 -8.53 -13.22
C ARG A 100 16.60 -7.17 -13.80
N GLU A 101 16.18 -7.14 -15.05
CA GLU A 101 15.68 -5.98 -15.77
C GLU A 101 14.47 -5.31 -15.08
N VAL A 102 13.70 -6.06 -14.28
CA VAL A 102 12.58 -5.52 -13.49
C VAL A 102 13.07 -4.53 -12.42
N PHE A 103 14.24 -4.81 -11.84
CA PHE A 103 14.84 -4.04 -10.75
C PHE A 103 15.91 -3.05 -11.23
N GLN A 104 16.22 -3.02 -12.53
CA GLN A 104 17.16 -2.06 -13.08
C GLN A 104 16.50 -0.67 -13.13
N PRO A 105 17.22 0.38 -12.68
CA PRO A 105 16.78 1.74 -12.92
C PRO A 105 16.64 1.96 -14.43
N ALA A 106 15.56 2.61 -14.83
CA ALA A 106 15.42 3.07 -16.19
C ALA A 106 16.57 3.97 -16.60
N GLU A 107 16.92 3.90 -17.88
CA GLU A 107 17.53 5.02 -18.59
C GLU A 107 16.85 6.34 -18.17
N PRO A 108 17.61 7.29 -17.57
CA PRO A 108 17.05 8.53 -17.07
C PRO A 108 16.47 9.35 -18.23
N ARG A 109 15.14 9.42 -18.29
CA ARG A 109 14.44 10.28 -19.28
C ARG A 109 14.47 11.77 -18.91
N THR A 110 14.96 12.10 -17.72
CA THR A 110 15.07 13.46 -17.20
C THR A 110 16.37 13.61 -16.43
N LEU A 111 16.93 14.82 -16.40
CA LEU A 111 18.14 15.16 -15.64
C LEU A 111 17.91 15.21 -14.11
N LEU A 112 16.65 15.06 -13.67
CA LEU A 112 16.30 15.17 -12.26
C LEU A 112 16.72 13.91 -11.49
N SER A 113 17.39 14.15 -10.36
CA SER A 113 17.67 13.12 -9.36
C SER A 113 16.36 12.58 -8.75
N PHE A 114 16.45 11.44 -8.07
CA PHE A 114 15.29 10.87 -7.36
C PHE A 114 14.67 11.86 -6.36
N GLY A 115 15.51 12.56 -5.59
CA GLY A 115 15.06 13.55 -4.62
C GLY A 115 14.35 14.74 -5.27
N GLN A 116 14.85 15.22 -6.41
CA GLN A 116 14.17 16.28 -7.17
C GLN A 116 12.83 15.81 -7.72
N LYS A 117 12.74 14.57 -8.23
CA LYS A 117 11.47 13.98 -8.67
C LYS A 117 10.47 13.87 -7.52
N MET A 118 10.93 13.45 -6.34
CA MET A 118 10.09 13.35 -5.15
C MET A 118 9.64 14.72 -4.65
N GLY A 119 10.51 15.73 -4.72
CA GLY A 119 10.18 17.11 -4.39
C GLY A 119 9.09 17.67 -5.29
N VAL A 120 9.23 17.51 -6.61
CA VAL A 120 8.21 17.93 -7.60
C VAL A 120 6.91 17.15 -7.43
N PHE A 121 6.99 15.84 -7.17
CA PHE A 121 5.81 15.02 -6.89
C PHE A 121 5.07 15.51 -5.64
N SER A 122 5.80 15.70 -4.53
CA SER A 122 5.20 16.08 -3.25
C SER A 122 4.66 17.51 -3.22
N SER A 123 5.20 18.39 -4.05
CA SER A 123 4.71 19.77 -4.19
C SER A 123 3.55 19.92 -5.16
N ALA A 124 3.14 18.85 -5.87
CA ALA A 124 1.98 18.90 -6.74
C ALA A 124 0.71 19.24 -5.92
N PRO A 125 -0.18 20.13 -6.39
CA PRO A 125 -1.35 20.56 -5.64
C PRO A 125 -2.20 19.40 -5.09
N TRP A 126 -2.41 18.35 -5.89
CA TRP A 126 -3.17 17.17 -5.48
C TRP A 126 -2.49 16.33 -4.39
N MET A 127 -1.15 16.31 -4.36
CA MET A 127 -0.42 15.62 -3.29
C MET A 127 -0.53 16.38 -1.98
N ILE A 128 -0.45 17.72 -2.03
CA ILE A 128 -0.70 18.55 -0.85
C ILE A 128 -2.12 18.30 -0.31
N VAL A 129 -3.13 18.27 -1.19
CA VAL A 129 -4.50 17.91 -0.82
C VAL A 129 -4.55 16.52 -0.18
N ALA A 130 -3.90 15.51 -0.78
CA ALA A 130 -3.88 14.15 -0.24
C ALA A 130 -3.25 14.09 1.17
N TYR A 131 -2.14 14.79 1.40
CA TYR A 131 -1.49 14.85 2.72
C TYR A 131 -2.37 15.56 3.76
N VAL A 132 -3.00 16.67 3.39
CA VAL A 132 -3.93 17.41 4.27
C VAL A 132 -5.13 16.53 4.62
N MET A 133 -5.75 15.89 3.62
CA MET A 133 -6.89 15.00 3.83
C MET A 133 -6.52 13.82 4.72
N PHE A 134 -5.39 13.16 4.47
CA PHE A 134 -4.90 12.08 5.31
C PHE A 134 -4.67 12.55 6.75
N GLY A 135 -4.02 13.71 6.94
CA GLY A 135 -3.81 14.30 8.26
C GLY A 135 -5.12 14.60 9.00
N ILE A 136 -6.11 15.16 8.32
CA ILE A 136 -7.45 15.40 8.89
C ILE A 136 -8.10 14.08 9.31
N THR A 137 -8.05 13.05 8.46
CA THR A 137 -8.62 11.73 8.80
C THR A 137 -7.93 11.10 10.00
N ILE A 138 -6.60 11.22 10.12
CA ILE A 138 -5.87 10.73 11.29
C ILE A 138 -6.28 11.51 12.55
N LEU A 139 -6.30 12.84 12.50
CA LEU A 139 -6.74 13.66 13.64
C LEU A 139 -8.16 13.29 14.07
N PHE A 140 -9.08 13.15 13.12
CA PHE A 140 -10.45 12.74 13.42
C PHE A 140 -10.50 11.33 14.04
N SER A 141 -9.69 10.37 13.54
CA SER A 141 -9.65 9.02 14.10
C SER A 141 -9.14 8.97 15.54
N LEU A 142 -8.18 9.84 15.89
CA LEU A 142 -7.59 9.90 17.23
C LEU A 142 -8.47 10.68 18.22
N PHE A 143 -8.97 11.85 17.81
CA PHE A 143 -9.72 12.74 18.69
C PHE A 143 -11.23 12.48 18.69
N GLY A 144 -11.79 11.96 17.59
CA GLY A 144 -13.21 11.61 17.50
C GLY A 144 -13.60 10.51 18.47
N GLN A 145 -12.76 9.48 18.65
CA GLN A 145 -13.01 8.43 19.64
C GLN A 145 -12.92 8.95 21.08
N ALA A 146 -11.92 9.79 21.38
CA ALA A 146 -11.75 10.40 22.69
C ALA A 146 -12.92 11.33 23.06
N MET A 147 -13.39 12.13 22.10
CA MET A 147 -14.53 13.05 22.30
C MET A 147 -15.85 12.28 22.47
N LEU A 148 -16.09 11.23 21.68
CA LEU A 148 -17.28 10.39 21.81
C LEU A 148 -17.34 9.68 23.17
N GLN A 149 -16.21 9.14 23.64
CA GLN A 149 -16.11 8.55 24.98
C GLN A 149 -16.36 9.58 26.09
N SER A 150 -15.91 10.83 25.93
CA SER A 150 -16.17 11.89 26.91
C SER A 150 -17.64 12.35 26.94
N LEU A 151 -18.37 12.23 25.83
CA LEU A 151 -19.79 12.59 25.73
C LEU A 151 -20.73 11.47 26.17
N LEU A 152 -20.32 10.20 26.02
CA LEU A 152 -21.11 9.02 26.42
C LEU A 152 -20.74 8.49 27.82
N GLY A 153 -19.62 8.93 28.38
CA GLY A 153 -19.11 8.55 29.70
C GLY A 153 -19.46 9.52 30.84
N GLY A 154 -20.45 10.38 30.65
CA GLY A 154 -21.01 11.28 31.66
C GLY A 154 -22.42 10.88 32.07
#